data_AF-A0AA96IUZ8-F1
#
_entry.id   AF-A0AA96IUZ8-F1
#
_cell.length_a   1.000
_cell.length_b   1.000
_cell.length_c   1.000
_cell.angle_alpha   90.00
_cell.angle_beta   90.00
_cell.angle_gamma   90.00
#
_symmetry.space_group_name_H-M   'P 1'
#
loop_
_entity.id
_entity.type
_entity.pdbx_description
1 polymer ?
#
loop_
_entity_poly.entity_id
_entity_poly.type
_entity_poly.pdbx_seq_one_letter_code
_entity_poly.pdbx_strand_id
1 'polypeptide(L)'
;MSTIRFINANVIDSRAGKVLKNHEVRIKDGRIDAVSASPLEGSDDQIIDAKGHYLMPGLVDSHVHVTAITPNFALLGTLSPFYVGAKSSELLEAMLMRGFTTVRDAGGADYGLAKAVDEGALAGPRIMYAGRALSQTGGHGDMRGPGQQTFEGCFCCAGLGRVCDGVSEVRQAARDEIRKGATQIKIMASGGVASPTDRIDSTQFSLEEIDAIVEEATAANIHTMAHAYTARAINRLIPRGVKTIEHGNLMDEESCRLFIEHDAYLTPTLSTYDALAREGVEAGMAEELQRKVFEVLEAGGKALKMAQEHGVKMLYGSDLLGRMQVHQLNEFHLRKDVVPADELIRGATSHAADAYGCVGDFGEIIPGARGDVILLKDNPLEDITVLTKPDEQLMLIMKGGVAYKNTL
;
A
#
# COMPACT_ATOMS: atom_id res chain seq x y z
N MET A 1 24.44 8.13 17.00
CA MET A 1 24.80 7.66 15.64
C MET A 1 25.20 6.21 15.79
N SER A 2 24.24 5.28 15.62
CA SER A 2 24.50 3.84 15.69
C SER A 2 24.93 3.36 14.30
N THR A 3 26.04 2.62 14.25
CA THR A 3 26.46 1.90 13.05
C THR A 3 26.22 0.42 13.32
N ILE A 4 25.41 -0.22 12.49
CA ILE A 4 25.06 -1.64 12.60
C ILE A 4 25.62 -2.36 11.39
N ARG A 5 26.20 -3.54 11.59
CA ARG A 5 26.71 -4.38 10.51
C ARG A 5 26.13 -5.77 10.60
N PHE A 6 25.43 -6.17 9.55
CA PHE A 6 25.05 -7.56 9.32
C PHE A 6 26.23 -8.30 8.72
N ILE A 7 26.57 -9.45 9.29
CA ILE A 7 27.57 -10.37 8.74
C ILE A 7 26.92 -11.72 8.41
N ASN A 8 27.56 -12.51 7.54
CA ASN A 8 27.06 -13.82 7.09
C ASN A 8 25.62 -13.80 6.57
N ALA A 9 25.21 -12.71 5.91
CA ALA A 9 23.84 -12.57 5.41
C ALA A 9 23.71 -13.12 3.99
N ASN A 10 22.61 -13.81 3.71
CA ASN A 10 22.17 -14.08 2.35
C ASN A 10 21.25 -12.93 1.91
N VAL A 11 21.79 -11.94 1.21
CA VAL A 11 21.04 -10.73 0.85
C VAL A 11 20.14 -11.02 -0.36
N ILE A 12 18.85 -10.74 -0.24
CA ILE A 12 17.90 -10.79 -1.34
C ILE A 12 18.01 -9.48 -2.13
N ASP A 13 18.55 -9.57 -3.34
CA ASP A 13 18.44 -8.51 -4.34
C ASP A 13 17.02 -8.58 -4.93
N SER A 14 16.12 -7.77 -4.37
CA SER A 14 14.70 -7.73 -4.74
C SER A 14 14.48 -7.36 -6.19
N ARG A 15 15.30 -6.46 -6.75
CA ARG A 15 15.19 -6.02 -8.14
C ARG A 15 15.66 -7.11 -9.09
N ALA A 16 16.82 -7.72 -8.83
CA ALA A 16 17.35 -8.77 -9.68
C ALA A 16 16.69 -10.15 -9.49
N GLY A 17 15.94 -10.35 -8.40
CA GLY A 17 15.32 -11.64 -8.06
C GLY A 17 16.34 -12.72 -7.71
N LYS A 18 17.43 -12.36 -7.01
CA LYS A 18 18.57 -13.25 -6.74
C LYS A 18 19.05 -13.15 -5.30
N VAL A 19 19.73 -14.20 -4.86
CA VAL A 19 20.39 -14.25 -3.54
C VAL A 19 21.88 -13.96 -3.69
N LEU A 20 22.36 -12.93 -3.00
CA LEU A 20 23.78 -12.61 -2.82
C LEU A 20 24.27 -13.27 -1.53
N LYS A 21 24.98 -14.39 -1.66
CA LYS A 21 25.36 -15.23 -0.52
C LYS A 21 26.53 -14.65 0.27
N ASN A 22 26.53 -14.84 1.59
CA ASN A 22 27.64 -14.48 2.49
C ASN A 22 28.12 -13.03 2.33
N HIS A 23 27.18 -12.09 2.28
CA HIS A 23 27.48 -10.66 2.22
C HIS A 23 27.47 -10.02 3.61
N GLU A 24 28.21 -8.93 3.74
CA GLU A 24 28.07 -7.97 4.83
C GLU A 24 27.26 -6.76 4.36
N VAL A 25 26.41 -6.24 5.24
CA VAL A 25 25.63 -5.01 5.02
C VAL A 25 25.85 -4.09 6.20
N ARG A 26 26.36 -2.88 5.94
CA ARG A 26 26.52 -1.85 6.97
C ARG A 26 25.45 -0.80 6.84
N ILE A 27 24.76 -0.52 7.95
CA ILE A 27 23.78 0.54 8.10
C ILE A 27 24.36 1.58 9.06
N LYS A 28 24.48 2.81 8.59
CA LYS A 28 25.00 3.95 9.35
C LYS A 28 24.00 5.09 9.28
N ASP A 29 23.66 5.63 10.45
CA ASP A 29 22.74 6.78 10.57
C ASP A 29 21.41 6.57 9.82
N GLY A 30 20.89 5.35 9.92
CA GLY A 30 19.62 4.95 9.33
C GLY A 30 19.64 4.72 7.82
N ARG A 31 20.80 4.75 7.17
CA ARG A 31 20.97 4.43 5.74
C ARG A 31 21.97 3.30 5.52
N ILE A 32 21.79 2.56 4.46
CA ILE A 32 22.73 1.53 3.99
C ILE A 32 23.96 2.27 3.47
N ASP A 33 25.10 2.03 4.10
CA ASP A 33 26.38 2.62 3.75
C ASP A 33 27.13 1.74 2.74
N ALA A 34 27.12 0.42 2.95
CA ALA A 34 27.83 -0.54 2.12
C ALA A 34 27.16 -1.91 2.09
N VAL A 35 27.32 -2.61 0.96
CA VAL A 35 26.94 -4.00 0.73
C VAL A 35 28.12 -4.67 0.05
N SER A 36 28.68 -5.73 0.64
CA SER A 36 29.96 -6.29 0.19
C SER A 36 30.04 -7.80 0.35
N ALA A 37 30.63 -8.48 -0.64
CA ALA A 37 30.98 -9.91 -0.56
C ALA A 37 32.28 -10.17 0.23
N SER A 38 33.02 -9.12 0.57
CA SER A 38 34.23 -9.16 1.40
C SER A 38 34.01 -8.43 2.72
N PRO A 39 34.72 -8.81 3.80
CA PRO A 39 34.58 -8.15 5.10
C PRO A 39 34.78 -6.63 5.00
N LEU A 40 33.87 -5.87 5.61
CA LEU A 40 33.96 -4.42 5.67
C LEU A 40 34.93 -4.00 6.79
N GLU A 41 35.70 -2.94 6.55
CA GLU A 41 36.58 -2.37 7.57
C GLU A 41 35.79 -1.52 8.59
N GLY A 42 36.21 -1.53 9.85
CA GLY A 42 35.63 -0.73 10.95
C GLY A 42 35.40 -1.57 12.21
N SER A 43 35.89 -1.15 13.37
CA SER A 43 35.87 -1.94 14.60
C SER A 43 34.70 -1.66 15.54
N ASP A 44 34.04 -0.51 15.36
CA ASP A 44 33.11 0.03 16.37
C ASP A 44 31.62 -0.22 16.00
N ASP A 45 31.39 -1.04 14.98
CA ASP A 45 30.05 -1.38 14.51
C ASP A 45 29.38 -2.38 15.48
N GLN A 46 28.09 -2.18 15.74
CA GLN A 46 27.28 -3.21 16.38
C GLN A 46 27.08 -4.36 15.37
N ILE A 47 27.68 -5.51 15.65
CA ILE A 47 27.58 -6.68 14.79
C ILE A 47 26.26 -7.44 15.04
N ILE A 48 25.57 -7.77 13.95
CA ILE A 48 24.45 -8.71 13.92
C ILE A 48 24.86 -9.86 13.00
N ASP A 49 25.08 -11.04 13.57
CA ASP A 49 25.35 -12.25 12.77
C ASP A 49 24.04 -12.81 12.23
N ALA A 50 23.86 -12.72 10.91
CA ALA A 50 22.69 -13.27 10.23
C ALA A 50 22.73 -14.80 10.14
N LYS A 51 23.84 -15.47 10.48
CA LYS A 51 23.96 -16.95 10.55
C LYS A 51 23.52 -17.66 9.26
N GLY A 52 23.72 -17.03 8.09
CA GLY A 52 23.31 -17.58 6.80
C GLY A 52 21.81 -17.43 6.49
N HIS A 53 21.06 -16.67 7.30
CA HIS A 53 19.67 -16.34 7.04
C HIS A 53 19.51 -15.23 5.99
N TYR A 54 18.27 -15.00 5.55
CA TYR A 54 17.96 -14.19 4.38
C TYR A 54 17.60 -12.76 4.77
N LEU A 55 18.45 -11.81 4.39
CA LEU A 55 18.24 -10.38 4.63
C LEU A 55 17.60 -9.76 3.39
N MET A 56 16.43 -9.18 3.51
CA MET A 56 15.74 -8.52 2.39
C MET A 56 15.28 -7.11 2.76
N PRO A 57 15.01 -6.23 1.78
CA PRO A 57 14.41 -4.93 2.05
C PRO A 57 13.10 -5.11 2.83
N GLY A 58 12.80 -4.17 3.71
CA GLY A 58 11.50 -4.14 4.39
C GLY A 58 10.35 -4.05 3.39
N LEU A 59 9.22 -4.68 3.72
CA LEU A 59 8.07 -4.79 2.81
C LEU A 59 7.35 -3.44 2.68
N VAL A 60 6.66 -3.29 1.54
CA VAL A 60 5.83 -2.14 1.20
C VAL A 60 4.43 -2.63 0.85
N ASP A 61 3.42 -2.10 1.56
CA ASP A 61 2.01 -2.28 1.20
C ASP A 61 1.49 -1.02 0.51
N SER A 62 1.05 -1.16 -0.74
CA SER A 62 0.73 -0.04 -1.64
C SER A 62 -0.73 0.41 -1.53
N HIS A 63 -1.55 -0.29 -0.75
CA HIS A 63 -2.95 0.08 -0.52
C HIS A 63 -3.40 -0.37 0.86
N VAL A 64 -3.34 0.54 1.82
CA VAL A 64 -3.91 0.35 3.16
C VAL A 64 -4.86 1.46 3.52
N HIS A 65 -5.69 1.22 4.53
CA HIS A 65 -6.42 2.26 5.25
C HIS A 65 -6.08 2.16 6.74
N VAL A 66 -5.10 2.94 7.19
CA VAL A 66 -4.59 2.91 8.58
C VAL A 66 -5.67 3.30 9.59
N THR A 67 -6.60 4.17 9.17
CA THR A 67 -7.71 4.66 10.02
C THR A 67 -8.99 3.86 9.88
N ALA A 68 -9.04 2.84 9.01
CA ALA A 68 -10.20 1.97 8.84
C ALA A 68 -10.32 0.94 9.97
N ILE A 69 -10.56 1.42 11.20
CA ILE A 69 -10.71 0.59 12.40
C ILE A 69 -12.00 -0.26 12.39
N THR A 70 -12.88 -0.06 11.41
CA THR A 70 -14.12 -0.80 11.16
C THR A 70 -14.41 -0.84 9.66
N PRO A 71 -15.05 -1.90 9.12
CA PRO A 71 -15.55 -1.91 7.75
C PRO A 71 -16.80 -1.02 7.55
N ASN A 72 -17.40 -0.48 8.62
CA ASN A 72 -18.52 0.46 8.53
C ASN A 72 -18.02 1.91 8.42
N PHE A 73 -17.77 2.37 7.19
CA PHE A 73 -17.21 3.71 6.96
C PHE A 73 -18.17 4.86 7.26
N ALA A 74 -19.49 4.64 7.20
CA ALA A 74 -20.47 5.61 7.65
C ALA A 74 -20.35 5.84 9.16
N LEU A 75 -20.21 4.76 9.96
CA LEU A 75 -19.92 4.86 11.39
C LEU A 75 -18.58 5.55 11.62
N LEU A 76 -17.52 5.14 10.90
CA LEU A 76 -16.18 5.72 11.04
C LEU A 76 -16.18 7.25 10.93
N GLY A 77 -16.94 7.80 9.98
CA GLY A 77 -17.08 9.24 9.79
C GLY A 77 -17.66 10.01 10.98
N THR A 78 -18.37 9.32 11.89
CA THR A 78 -19.00 9.90 13.09
C THR A 78 -18.18 9.70 14.37
N LEU A 79 -17.13 8.88 14.33
CA LEU A 79 -16.26 8.63 15.49
C LEU A 79 -15.34 9.82 15.77
N SER A 80 -14.94 9.96 17.04
CA SER A 80 -13.95 10.95 17.46
C SER A 80 -12.62 10.71 16.73
N PRO A 81 -12.02 11.73 16.09
CA PRO A 81 -10.74 11.60 15.40
C PRO A 81 -9.60 11.18 16.32
N PHE A 82 -9.61 11.64 17.57
CA PHE A 82 -8.63 11.22 18.58
C PHE A 82 -8.78 9.73 18.94
N TYR A 83 -10.02 9.24 19.02
CA TYR A 83 -10.27 7.82 19.25
C TYR A 83 -9.78 6.96 18.09
N VAL A 84 -10.07 7.38 16.85
CA VAL A 84 -9.58 6.70 15.65
C VAL A 84 -8.05 6.71 15.61
N GLY A 85 -7.41 7.85 15.84
CA GLY A 85 -5.95 7.95 15.91
C GLY A 85 -5.33 7.03 16.97
N ALA A 86 -5.92 6.95 18.17
CA ALA A 86 -5.46 6.04 19.22
C ALA A 86 -5.65 4.57 18.85
N LYS A 87 -6.73 4.19 18.17
CA LYS A 87 -6.91 2.81 17.68
C LYS A 87 -5.99 2.48 16.50
N SER A 88 -5.66 3.46 15.66
CA SER A 88 -4.74 3.29 14.54
C SER A 88 -3.30 2.99 14.96
N SER A 89 -2.87 3.37 16.17
CA SER A 89 -1.52 3.03 16.64
C SER A 89 -1.31 1.52 16.76
N GLU A 90 -2.32 0.78 17.24
CA GLU A 90 -2.28 -0.68 17.34
C GLU A 90 -2.17 -1.32 15.93
N LEU A 91 -2.90 -0.78 14.95
CA LEU A 91 -2.87 -1.27 13.58
C LEU A 91 -1.50 -1.01 12.92
N LEU A 92 -0.93 0.18 13.12
CA LEU A 92 0.39 0.54 12.62
C LEU A 92 1.49 -0.36 13.19
N GLU A 93 1.50 -0.59 14.49
CA GLU A 93 2.45 -1.49 15.13
C GLU A 93 2.32 -2.91 14.58
N ALA A 94 1.09 -3.40 14.42
CA ALA A 94 0.84 -4.71 13.86
C ALA A 94 1.31 -4.84 12.39
N MET A 95 1.15 -3.80 11.57
CA MET A 95 1.71 -3.77 10.20
C MET A 95 3.24 -3.88 10.24
N LEU A 96 3.90 -3.13 11.12
CA LEU A 96 5.35 -3.19 11.27
C LEU A 96 5.82 -4.58 11.72
N MET A 97 5.12 -5.22 12.66
CA MET A 97 5.44 -6.56 13.14
C MET A 97 5.22 -7.67 12.09
N ARG A 98 4.48 -7.37 11.02
CA ARG A 98 4.38 -8.23 9.83
C ARG A 98 5.50 -8.00 8.81
N GLY A 99 6.45 -7.09 9.08
CA GLY A 99 7.59 -6.80 8.23
C GLY A 99 7.39 -5.65 7.24
N PHE A 100 6.21 -4.99 7.25
CA PHE A 100 5.98 -3.78 6.47
C PHE A 100 6.69 -2.60 7.12
N THR A 101 7.68 -2.05 6.43
CA THR A 101 8.44 -0.89 6.92
C THR A 101 7.96 0.41 6.30
N THR A 102 7.22 0.33 5.19
CA THR A 102 6.54 1.45 4.51
C THR A 102 5.15 0.99 4.09
N VAL A 103 4.16 1.89 4.16
CA VAL A 103 2.81 1.67 3.63
C VAL A 103 2.32 2.92 2.91
N ARG A 104 1.53 2.72 1.86
CA ARG A 104 0.83 3.79 1.15
C ARG A 104 -0.65 3.78 1.56
N ASP A 105 -1.02 4.74 2.40
CA ASP A 105 -2.39 4.93 2.85
C ASP A 105 -3.22 5.56 1.73
N ALA A 106 -4.29 4.86 1.37
CA ALA A 106 -5.14 5.14 0.23
C ALA A 106 -6.35 6.02 0.59
N GLY A 107 -6.32 6.68 1.75
CA GLY A 107 -7.34 7.60 2.24
C GLY A 107 -7.59 7.40 3.72
N GLY A 108 -7.52 8.48 4.51
CA GLY A 108 -7.79 8.46 5.95
C GLY A 108 -6.62 8.98 6.77
N ALA A 109 -5.43 8.38 6.63
CA ALA A 109 -4.24 8.86 7.37
C ALA A 109 -3.80 10.25 6.89
N ASP A 110 -3.20 11.00 7.80
CA ASP A 110 -2.77 12.38 7.55
C ASP A 110 -1.34 12.65 8.03
N TYR A 111 -0.92 13.91 7.88
CA TYR A 111 0.37 14.40 8.35
C TYR A 111 0.63 14.09 9.84
N GLY A 112 -0.40 14.15 10.69
CA GLY A 112 -0.25 13.94 12.12
C GLY A 112 0.19 12.51 12.45
N LEU A 113 -0.48 11.51 11.84
CA LEU A 113 -0.10 10.11 12.00
C LEU A 113 1.29 9.82 11.39
N ALA A 114 1.56 10.32 10.18
CA ALA A 114 2.85 10.14 9.53
C ALA A 114 3.99 10.72 10.36
N LYS A 115 3.83 11.96 10.85
CA LYS A 115 4.79 12.64 11.73
C LYS A 115 5.03 11.87 13.03
N ALA A 116 3.97 11.38 13.67
CA ALA A 116 4.10 10.64 14.91
C ALA A 116 4.91 9.34 14.73
N VAL A 117 4.81 8.69 13.57
CA VAL A 117 5.65 7.53 13.24
C VAL A 117 7.09 7.93 12.91
N ASP A 118 7.29 9.01 12.14
CA ASP A 118 8.61 9.49 11.74
C ASP A 118 9.46 9.97 12.92
N GLU A 119 8.83 10.60 13.92
CA GLU A 119 9.47 11.03 15.17
C GLU A 119 9.61 9.88 16.19
N GLY A 120 9.11 8.69 15.87
CA GLY A 120 9.17 7.50 16.74
C GLY A 120 8.21 7.52 17.93
N ALA A 121 7.26 8.46 17.97
CA ALA A 121 6.22 8.50 19.00
C ALA A 121 5.23 7.32 18.86
N LEU A 122 5.03 6.81 17.65
CA LEU A 122 4.29 5.58 17.36
C LEU A 122 5.19 4.57 16.66
N ALA A 123 5.11 3.31 17.09
CA ALA A 123 5.68 2.19 16.34
C ALA A 123 4.80 1.91 15.11
N GLY A 124 5.41 1.83 13.93
CA GLY A 124 4.69 1.60 12.68
C GLY A 124 5.55 1.73 11.44
N PRO A 125 5.04 1.30 10.27
CA PRO A 125 5.65 1.58 8.97
C PRO A 125 5.65 3.08 8.70
N ARG A 126 6.63 3.55 7.91
CA ARG A 126 6.56 4.88 7.30
C ARG A 126 5.27 5.02 6.49
N ILE A 127 4.56 6.12 6.66
CA ILE A 127 3.24 6.32 6.03
C ILE A 127 3.39 7.30 4.87
N MET A 128 3.15 6.81 3.65
CA MET A 128 2.90 7.65 2.47
C MET A 128 1.40 7.85 2.33
N TYR A 129 0.87 9.03 2.64
CA TYR A 129 -0.57 9.23 2.81
C TYR A 129 -1.18 10.11 1.71
N ALA A 130 -2.40 9.76 1.31
CA ALA A 130 -3.19 10.54 0.36
C ALA A 130 -3.99 11.67 1.03
N GLY A 131 -4.05 11.69 2.37
CA GLY A 131 -5.02 12.50 3.09
C GLY A 131 -6.43 11.95 2.84
N ARG A 132 -7.33 12.78 2.30
CA ARG A 132 -8.69 12.32 1.91
C ARG A 132 -8.76 11.91 0.45
N ALA A 133 -9.36 10.74 0.19
CA ALA A 133 -9.72 10.33 -1.16
C ALA A 133 -10.78 11.27 -1.74
N LEU A 134 -10.55 11.79 -2.94
CA LEU A 134 -11.52 12.64 -3.64
C LEU A 134 -12.60 11.77 -4.27
N SER A 135 -13.86 12.13 -4.04
CA SER A 135 -15.03 11.46 -4.58
C SER A 135 -16.02 12.48 -5.09
N GLN A 136 -16.72 12.17 -6.18
CA GLN A 136 -17.90 12.95 -6.58
C GLN A 136 -19.07 12.70 -5.61
N THR A 137 -20.09 13.54 -5.70
CA THR A 137 -21.38 13.30 -5.04
C THR A 137 -21.99 11.97 -5.53
N GLY A 138 -22.45 11.15 -4.57
CA GLY A 138 -22.95 9.79 -4.82
C GLY A 138 -21.86 8.79 -5.22
N GLY A 139 -20.59 9.18 -5.12
CA GLY A 139 -19.45 8.35 -5.47
C GLY A 139 -19.01 7.39 -4.36
N HIS A 140 -17.93 6.65 -4.61
CA HIS A 140 -17.47 5.58 -3.70
C HIS A 140 -16.98 6.13 -2.34
N GLY A 141 -16.54 7.39 -2.29
CA GLY A 141 -16.16 8.06 -1.03
C GLY A 141 -17.30 8.81 -0.34
N ASP A 142 -18.52 8.78 -0.90
CA ASP A 142 -19.69 9.43 -0.34
C ASP A 142 -20.50 8.45 0.51
N MET A 143 -20.36 8.57 1.84
CA MET A 143 -20.96 7.63 2.80
C MET A 143 -22.42 7.95 3.14
N ARG A 144 -23.05 8.92 2.47
CA ARG A 144 -24.46 9.25 2.67
C ARG A 144 -25.37 8.14 2.12
N GLY A 145 -26.35 7.75 2.91
CA GLY A 145 -27.41 6.82 2.51
C GLY A 145 -28.53 7.50 1.71
N PRO A 146 -29.35 6.72 0.96
CA PRO A 146 -30.52 7.25 0.28
C PRO A 146 -31.43 8.07 1.22
N GLY A 147 -31.75 9.30 0.82
CA GLY A 147 -32.63 10.19 1.58
C GLY A 147 -31.95 11.03 2.66
N GLN A 148 -30.65 10.85 2.93
CA GLN A 148 -29.88 11.75 3.78
C GLN A 148 -29.57 13.06 3.05
N GLN A 149 -30.10 14.17 3.57
CA GLN A 149 -29.98 15.50 2.96
C GLN A 149 -28.87 16.35 3.60
N THR A 150 -28.36 15.95 4.76
CA THR A 150 -27.30 16.68 5.47
C THR A 150 -25.93 16.16 5.06
N PHE A 151 -25.02 17.09 4.77
CA PHE A 151 -23.61 16.80 4.54
C PHE A 151 -22.81 17.27 5.76
N GLU A 152 -22.65 16.39 6.75
CA GLU A 152 -21.83 16.65 7.94
C GLU A 152 -20.39 16.17 7.70
N GLY A 153 -19.73 16.77 6.71
CA GLY A 153 -18.33 16.51 6.39
C GLY A 153 -17.45 17.68 6.79
N CYS A 154 -16.92 17.69 8.02
CA CYS A 154 -15.83 18.59 8.36
C CYS A 154 -14.49 17.89 8.13
N PHE A 155 -13.45 18.64 7.78
CA PHE A 155 -12.09 18.11 7.64
C PHE A 155 -11.60 17.37 8.90
N CYS A 156 -12.09 17.74 10.08
CA CYS A 156 -11.71 17.07 11.31
C CYS A 156 -12.30 15.67 11.47
N CYS A 157 -13.40 15.30 10.79
CA CYS A 157 -14.08 14.00 10.98
C CYS A 157 -13.20 12.83 10.51
N ALA A 158 -13.27 11.65 11.11
CA ALA A 158 -12.35 10.53 10.82
C ALA A 158 -12.61 9.73 9.51
N GLY A 159 -13.44 10.25 8.60
CA GLY A 159 -13.76 9.58 7.32
C GLY A 159 -12.54 9.33 6.41
N LEU A 160 -12.72 8.54 5.35
CA LEU A 160 -11.63 8.22 4.42
C LEU A 160 -11.59 9.15 3.19
N GLY A 161 -12.73 9.76 2.86
CA GLY A 161 -12.91 10.57 1.66
C GLY A 161 -13.43 11.97 1.91
N ARG A 162 -13.44 12.76 0.84
CA ARG A 162 -14.04 14.09 0.72
C ARG A 162 -14.83 14.16 -0.57
N VAL A 163 -16.05 14.69 -0.49
CA VAL A 163 -16.88 14.96 -1.66
C VAL A 163 -16.50 16.32 -2.28
N CYS A 164 -16.32 16.35 -3.60
CA CYS A 164 -16.07 17.56 -4.38
C CYS A 164 -16.50 17.35 -5.83
N ASP A 165 -17.17 18.34 -6.43
CA ASP A 165 -17.75 18.23 -7.77
C ASP A 165 -17.39 19.44 -8.65
N GLY A 166 -17.04 19.19 -9.89
CA GLY A 166 -16.62 20.18 -10.87
C GLY A 166 -15.13 20.54 -10.78
N VAL A 167 -14.60 20.95 -11.93
CA VAL A 167 -13.16 21.24 -12.14
C VAL A 167 -12.57 22.16 -11.05
N SER A 168 -13.28 23.21 -10.66
CA SER A 168 -12.78 24.16 -9.65
C SER A 168 -12.68 23.53 -8.26
N GLU A 169 -13.67 22.73 -7.85
CA GLU A 169 -13.68 22.12 -6.52
C GLU A 169 -12.65 21.00 -6.41
N VAL A 170 -12.51 20.17 -7.45
CA VAL A 170 -11.51 19.08 -7.43
C VAL A 170 -10.08 19.63 -7.41
N ARG A 171 -9.81 20.75 -8.11
CA ARG A 171 -8.51 21.45 -8.01
C ARG A 171 -8.27 22.00 -6.61
N GLN A 172 -9.28 22.66 -6.03
CA GLN A 172 -9.17 23.18 -4.67
C GLN A 172 -8.91 22.04 -3.67
N ALA A 173 -9.61 20.91 -3.81
CA ALA A 173 -9.44 19.76 -2.96
C ALA A 173 -8.04 19.14 -3.10
N ALA A 174 -7.56 18.91 -4.33
CA ALA A 174 -6.21 18.40 -4.57
C ALA A 174 -5.13 19.32 -3.98
N ARG A 175 -5.23 20.63 -4.23
CA ARG A 175 -4.29 21.63 -3.67
C ARG A 175 -4.30 21.65 -2.15
N ASP A 176 -5.46 21.47 -1.51
CA ASP A 176 -5.56 21.45 -0.06
C ASP A 176 -4.94 20.19 0.54
N GLU A 177 -5.12 19.00 -0.07
CA GLU A 177 -4.43 17.78 0.36
C GLU A 177 -2.91 17.88 0.14
N ILE A 178 -2.46 18.44 -0.99
CA ILE A 178 -1.03 18.75 -1.24
C ILE A 178 -0.47 19.68 -0.16
N ARG A 179 -1.18 20.76 0.18
CA ARG A 179 -0.79 21.70 1.24
C ARG A 179 -0.69 21.02 2.61
N LYS A 180 -1.49 19.98 2.87
CA LYS A 180 -1.42 19.14 4.08
C LYS A 180 -0.28 18.12 4.04
N GLY A 181 0.49 18.08 2.95
CA GLY A 181 1.65 17.21 2.78
C GLY A 181 1.32 15.83 2.22
N ALA A 182 0.15 15.64 1.60
CA ALA A 182 -0.16 14.37 0.94
C ALA A 182 0.95 13.99 -0.06
N THR A 183 1.42 12.75 -0.01
CA THR A 183 2.49 12.24 -0.88
C THR A 183 1.96 11.76 -2.23
N GLN A 184 0.65 11.62 -2.37
CA GLN A 184 -0.07 11.29 -3.60
C GLN A 184 -1.51 11.83 -3.51
N ILE A 185 -2.22 11.90 -4.63
CA ILE A 185 -3.67 12.15 -4.64
C ILE A 185 -4.43 10.85 -4.93
N LYS A 186 -5.39 10.49 -4.07
CA LYS A 186 -6.34 9.39 -4.32
C LYS A 186 -7.65 9.92 -4.89
N ILE A 187 -8.14 9.27 -5.94
CA ILE A 187 -9.48 9.49 -6.47
C ILE A 187 -10.33 8.21 -6.49
N MET A 188 -11.63 8.38 -6.37
CA MET A 188 -12.63 7.36 -6.65
C MET A 188 -13.12 7.51 -8.10
N ALA A 189 -12.64 6.67 -9.02
CA ALA A 189 -12.90 6.80 -10.46
C ALA A 189 -13.89 5.74 -11.01
N SER A 190 -14.32 4.80 -10.18
CA SER A 190 -15.48 3.95 -10.40
C SER A 190 -16.29 3.81 -9.11
N GLY A 191 -17.49 3.25 -9.22
CA GLY A 191 -18.17 2.76 -8.02
C GLY A 191 -17.49 1.54 -7.42
N GLY A 192 -17.78 1.25 -6.16
CA GLY A 192 -17.13 0.19 -5.42
C GLY A 192 -18.04 -0.68 -4.56
N VAL A 193 -17.38 -1.47 -3.71
CA VAL A 193 -18.01 -2.49 -2.86
C VAL A 193 -18.50 -1.89 -1.55
N ALA A 194 -17.61 -1.24 -0.79
CA ALA A 194 -17.86 -0.76 0.58
C ALA A 194 -18.58 0.61 0.66
N SER A 195 -19.55 0.84 -0.22
CA SER A 195 -20.26 2.13 -0.36
C SER A 195 -21.76 1.92 -0.59
N PRO A 196 -22.60 2.87 -0.11
CA PRO A 196 -24.03 2.63 0.02
C PRO A 196 -24.84 2.74 -1.28
N THR A 197 -24.43 3.59 -2.24
CA THR A 197 -25.33 4.06 -3.31
C THR A 197 -24.84 3.84 -4.74
N ASP A 198 -23.55 3.61 -4.92
CA ASP A 198 -22.90 3.46 -6.22
C ASP A 198 -22.91 2.02 -6.74
N ARG A 199 -22.68 1.90 -8.05
CA ARG A 199 -22.65 0.63 -8.79
C ARG A 199 -21.23 0.36 -9.25
N ILE A 200 -20.81 -0.90 -9.18
CA ILE A 200 -19.43 -1.30 -9.47
C ILE A 200 -19.01 -1.06 -10.92
N ASP A 201 -19.98 -1.08 -11.83
CA ASP A 201 -19.83 -0.85 -13.26
C ASP A 201 -19.89 0.63 -13.66
N SER A 202 -20.21 1.52 -12.71
CA SER A 202 -20.29 2.96 -12.96
C SER A 202 -18.90 3.60 -12.97
N THR A 203 -18.69 4.54 -13.91
CA THR A 203 -17.53 5.43 -13.88
C THR A 203 -17.84 6.65 -13.03
N GLN A 204 -16.84 7.14 -12.29
CA GLN A 204 -16.93 8.33 -11.46
C GLN A 204 -15.93 9.40 -11.93
N PHE A 205 -16.29 10.65 -11.72
CA PHE A 205 -15.73 11.87 -12.31
C PHE A 205 -15.86 11.98 -13.85
N SER A 206 -16.05 13.21 -14.31
CA SER A 206 -15.86 13.60 -15.70
C SER A 206 -14.38 13.52 -16.09
N LEU A 207 -14.11 13.53 -17.41
CA LEU A 207 -12.73 13.55 -17.88
C LEU A 207 -12.06 14.88 -17.52
N GLU A 208 -12.78 16.01 -17.57
CA GLU A 208 -12.23 17.31 -17.20
C GLU A 208 -11.83 17.38 -15.71
N GLU A 209 -12.60 16.74 -14.82
CA GLU A 209 -12.25 16.65 -13.40
C GLU A 209 -11.01 15.76 -13.18
N ILE A 210 -10.92 14.62 -13.86
CA ILE A 210 -9.75 13.74 -13.79
C ILE A 210 -8.50 14.48 -14.28
N ASP A 211 -8.58 15.12 -15.45
CA ASP A 211 -7.46 15.88 -16.03
C ASP A 211 -7.00 16.99 -15.07
N ALA A 212 -7.95 17.69 -14.44
CA ALA A 212 -7.64 18.72 -13.46
C ALA A 212 -6.94 18.18 -12.21
N ILE A 213 -7.38 17.04 -11.67
CA ILE A 213 -6.76 16.41 -10.50
C ILE A 213 -5.33 15.95 -10.83
N VAL A 214 -5.15 15.27 -11.97
CA VAL A 214 -3.83 14.78 -12.39
C VAL A 214 -2.87 15.94 -12.66
N GLU A 215 -3.35 17.03 -13.24
CA GLU A 215 -2.55 18.24 -13.44
C GLU A 215 -2.05 18.82 -12.10
N GLU A 216 -2.91 18.94 -11.09
CA GLU A 216 -2.49 19.46 -9.77
C GLU A 216 -1.49 18.54 -9.06
N ALA A 217 -1.68 17.22 -9.13
CA ALA A 217 -0.73 16.24 -8.59
C ALA A 217 0.63 16.37 -9.30
N THR A 218 0.62 16.40 -10.64
CA THR A 218 1.83 16.53 -11.46
C THR A 218 2.56 17.85 -11.18
N ALA A 219 1.82 18.96 -11.06
CA ALA A 219 2.39 20.27 -10.73
C ALA A 219 3.09 20.29 -9.35
N ALA A 220 2.68 19.42 -8.43
CA ALA A 220 3.31 19.21 -7.13
C ALA A 220 4.41 18.13 -7.13
N ASN A 221 4.74 17.54 -8.30
CA ASN A 221 5.69 16.43 -8.45
C ASN A 221 5.31 15.17 -7.66
N ILE A 222 3.99 14.92 -7.53
CA ILE A 222 3.44 13.70 -6.95
C ILE A 222 2.51 13.02 -7.97
N HIS A 223 2.16 11.76 -7.74
CA HIS A 223 1.30 11.00 -8.64
C HIS A 223 -0.15 10.91 -8.17
N THR A 224 -1.02 10.50 -9.08
CA THR A 224 -2.42 10.15 -8.79
C THR A 224 -2.59 8.63 -8.74
N MET A 225 -3.31 8.16 -7.72
CA MET A 225 -3.80 6.79 -7.60
C MET A 225 -5.33 6.76 -7.72
N ALA A 226 -5.91 5.78 -8.42
CA ALA A 226 -7.34 5.73 -8.67
C ALA A 226 -7.96 4.39 -8.35
N HIS A 227 -9.01 4.40 -7.53
CA HIS A 227 -9.92 3.26 -7.40
C HIS A 227 -10.68 3.08 -8.72
N ALA A 228 -10.47 1.94 -9.40
CA ALA A 228 -11.19 1.60 -10.63
C ALA A 228 -11.28 0.08 -10.82
N TYR A 229 -12.49 -0.45 -11.00
CA TYR A 229 -12.69 -1.87 -11.25
C TYR A 229 -12.67 -2.26 -12.73
N THR A 230 -13.52 -1.62 -13.55
CA THR A 230 -13.82 -2.07 -14.91
C THR A 230 -12.86 -1.52 -15.95
N ALA A 231 -12.61 -2.27 -17.02
CA ALA A 231 -11.88 -1.79 -18.18
C ALA A 231 -12.38 -0.42 -18.69
N ARG A 232 -13.70 -0.20 -18.69
CA ARG A 232 -14.31 1.10 -19.04
C ARG A 232 -13.79 2.25 -18.16
N ALA A 233 -13.63 2.02 -16.86
CA ALA A 233 -13.08 3.00 -15.92
C ALA A 233 -11.55 3.10 -16.05
N ILE A 234 -10.85 1.99 -16.13
CA ILE A 234 -9.37 1.94 -16.20
C ILE A 234 -8.85 2.61 -17.47
N ASN A 235 -9.42 2.26 -18.63
CA ASN A 235 -8.89 2.65 -19.95
C ASN A 235 -9.02 4.16 -20.21
N ARG A 236 -9.92 4.86 -19.50
CA ARG A 236 -10.03 6.33 -19.58
C ARG A 236 -9.08 7.07 -18.65
N LEU A 237 -8.51 6.40 -17.64
CA LEU A 237 -7.65 7.00 -16.60
C LEU A 237 -6.18 6.98 -16.98
N ILE A 238 -5.68 5.82 -17.41
CA ILE A 238 -4.24 5.62 -17.66
C ILE A 238 -3.68 6.61 -18.69
N PRO A 239 -4.33 6.85 -19.85
CA PRO A 239 -3.84 7.82 -20.84
C PRO A 239 -3.78 9.27 -20.33
N ARG A 240 -4.42 9.58 -19.20
CA ARG A 240 -4.47 10.91 -18.59
C ARG A 240 -3.39 11.12 -17.54
N GLY A 241 -2.55 10.12 -17.27
CA GLY A 241 -1.45 10.22 -16.32
C GLY A 241 -1.77 9.71 -14.92
N VAL A 242 -2.87 8.97 -14.73
CA VAL A 242 -3.07 8.21 -13.49
C VAL A 242 -2.01 7.10 -13.41
N LYS A 243 -1.14 7.14 -12.39
CA LYS A 243 0.05 6.29 -12.29
C LYS A 243 -0.26 4.90 -11.75
N THR A 244 -1.16 4.80 -10.77
CA THR A 244 -1.54 3.51 -10.17
C THR A 244 -3.05 3.32 -10.19
N ILE A 245 -3.47 2.14 -10.62
CA ILE A 245 -4.86 1.70 -10.61
C ILE A 245 -5.02 0.70 -9.48
N GLU A 246 -5.95 1.01 -8.59
CA GLU A 246 -6.25 0.19 -7.44
C GLU A 246 -7.34 -0.82 -7.79
N HIS A 247 -7.15 -2.06 -7.34
CA HIS A 247 -8.02 -3.21 -7.54
C HIS A 247 -7.98 -3.79 -8.97
N GLY A 248 -8.62 -3.12 -9.94
CA GLY A 248 -8.62 -3.53 -11.35
C GLY A 248 -9.24 -4.89 -11.67
N ASN A 249 -10.13 -5.42 -10.81
CA ASN A 249 -10.64 -6.79 -10.91
C ASN A 249 -11.39 -7.12 -12.22
N LEU A 250 -11.85 -6.11 -12.96
CA LEU A 250 -12.66 -6.25 -14.18
C LEU A 250 -11.98 -5.59 -15.39
N MET A 251 -10.64 -5.59 -15.41
CA MET A 251 -9.81 -5.11 -16.53
C MET A 251 -9.85 -6.05 -17.75
N ASP A 252 -9.43 -5.54 -18.92
CA ASP A 252 -9.32 -6.30 -20.17
C ASP A 252 -7.92 -6.21 -20.79
N GLU A 253 -7.74 -6.82 -21.97
CA GLU A 253 -6.46 -6.80 -22.70
C GLU A 253 -6.05 -5.38 -23.12
N GLU A 254 -7.03 -4.51 -23.42
CA GLU A 254 -6.76 -3.10 -23.72
C GLU A 254 -6.25 -2.37 -22.46
N SER A 255 -6.80 -2.67 -21.27
CA SER A 255 -6.23 -2.19 -20.02
C SER A 255 -4.77 -2.62 -19.86
N CYS A 256 -4.43 -3.88 -20.14
CA CYS A 256 -3.05 -4.37 -20.08
C CYS A 256 -2.13 -3.57 -21.01
N ARG A 257 -2.57 -3.35 -22.26
CA ARG A 257 -1.83 -2.56 -23.25
C ARG A 257 -1.54 -1.14 -22.73
N LEU A 258 -2.53 -0.49 -22.13
CA LEU A 258 -2.39 0.86 -21.58
C LEU A 258 -1.46 0.91 -20.37
N PHE A 259 -1.51 -0.08 -19.46
CA PHE A 259 -0.55 -0.14 -18.35
C PHE A 259 0.89 -0.16 -18.85
N ILE A 260 1.17 -0.95 -19.88
CA ILE A 260 2.51 -1.09 -20.47
C ILE A 260 2.92 0.19 -21.21
N GLU A 261 2.04 0.73 -22.06
CA GLU A 261 2.31 1.94 -22.86
C GLU A 261 2.63 3.16 -21.99
N HIS A 262 1.94 3.31 -20.87
CA HIS A 262 2.04 4.48 -20.01
C HIS A 262 2.90 4.25 -18.75
N ASP A 263 3.57 3.11 -18.63
CA ASP A 263 4.34 2.72 -17.45
C ASP A 263 3.50 2.86 -16.14
N ALA A 264 2.23 2.49 -16.21
CA ALA A 264 1.32 2.53 -15.06
C ALA A 264 1.35 1.19 -14.32
N TYR A 265 0.92 1.21 -13.07
CA TYR A 265 0.98 0.05 -12.18
C TYR A 265 -0.43 -0.38 -11.75
N LEU A 266 -0.64 -1.69 -11.68
CA LEU A 266 -1.83 -2.29 -11.10
C LEU A 266 -1.55 -2.64 -9.63
N THR A 267 -2.46 -2.31 -8.72
CA THR A 267 -2.41 -2.72 -7.31
C THR A 267 -3.61 -3.63 -7.01
N PRO A 268 -3.53 -4.94 -7.26
CA PRO A 268 -4.59 -5.86 -6.84
C PRO A 268 -4.69 -5.85 -5.30
N THR A 269 -5.84 -6.24 -4.76
CA THR A 269 -6.10 -6.29 -3.32
C THR A 269 -6.95 -7.50 -2.96
N LEU A 270 -6.52 -8.70 -3.38
CA LEU A 270 -7.35 -9.91 -3.32
C LEU A 270 -7.72 -10.33 -1.90
N SER A 271 -6.83 -10.06 -0.95
CA SER A 271 -6.98 -10.36 0.48
C SER A 271 -8.19 -9.67 1.10
N THR A 272 -8.53 -8.43 0.70
CA THR A 272 -9.73 -7.76 1.20
C THR A 272 -11.00 -8.49 0.78
N TYR A 273 -11.08 -8.94 -0.47
CA TYR A 273 -12.27 -9.65 -0.97
C TYR A 273 -12.40 -11.03 -0.33
N ASP A 274 -11.30 -11.75 -0.17
CA ASP A 274 -11.27 -13.03 0.53
C ASP A 274 -11.71 -12.89 2.00
N ALA A 275 -11.19 -11.88 2.71
CA ALA A 275 -11.55 -11.64 4.11
C ALA A 275 -13.01 -11.19 4.26
N LEU A 276 -13.49 -10.27 3.41
CA LEU A 276 -14.88 -9.80 3.41
C LEU A 276 -15.86 -10.93 3.11
N ALA A 277 -15.51 -11.85 2.20
CA ALA A 277 -16.34 -13.01 1.90
C ALA A 277 -16.44 -13.98 3.09
N ARG A 278 -15.35 -14.17 3.84
CA ARG A 278 -15.29 -15.08 5.00
C ARG A 278 -15.91 -14.51 6.27
N GLU A 279 -15.61 -13.24 6.61
CA GLU A 279 -15.95 -12.67 7.92
C GLU A 279 -16.48 -11.23 7.87
N GLY A 280 -16.71 -10.65 6.69
CA GLY A 280 -17.11 -9.23 6.56
C GLY A 280 -18.40 -8.88 7.32
N VAL A 281 -19.43 -9.72 7.24
CA VAL A 281 -20.72 -9.50 7.93
C VAL A 281 -20.54 -9.57 9.45
N GLU A 282 -19.79 -10.56 9.95
CA GLU A 282 -19.46 -10.68 11.39
C GLU A 282 -18.65 -9.48 11.88
N ALA A 283 -17.79 -8.92 11.01
CA ALA A 283 -17.00 -7.73 11.29
C ALA A 283 -17.78 -6.41 11.19
N GLY A 284 -19.07 -6.43 10.84
CA GLY A 284 -19.96 -5.26 10.80
C GLY A 284 -20.17 -4.64 9.41
N MET A 285 -19.79 -5.32 8.32
CA MET A 285 -20.21 -4.95 6.97
C MET A 285 -21.71 -5.22 6.79
N ALA A 286 -22.41 -4.33 6.08
CA ALA A 286 -23.81 -4.54 5.72
C ALA A 286 -23.97 -5.76 4.79
N GLU A 287 -24.97 -6.61 5.06
CA GLU A 287 -25.19 -7.88 4.35
C GLU A 287 -25.45 -7.68 2.86
N GLU A 288 -26.10 -6.57 2.49
CA GLU A 288 -26.42 -6.25 1.09
C GLU A 288 -25.17 -6.04 0.23
N LEU A 289 -24.03 -5.70 0.84
CA LEU A 289 -22.76 -5.48 0.17
C LEU A 289 -22.03 -6.80 -0.16
N GLN A 290 -22.39 -7.91 0.49
CA GLN A 290 -21.71 -9.20 0.32
C GLN A 290 -21.81 -9.73 -1.12
N ARG A 291 -22.91 -9.45 -1.83
CA ARG A 291 -23.05 -9.85 -3.24
C ARG A 291 -22.00 -9.20 -4.14
N LYS A 292 -21.70 -7.91 -3.90
CA LYS A 292 -20.67 -7.18 -4.67
C LYS A 292 -19.27 -7.80 -4.44
N VAL A 293 -19.00 -8.31 -3.24
CA VAL A 293 -17.71 -8.95 -2.89
C VAL A 293 -17.47 -10.21 -3.74
N PHE A 294 -18.46 -11.08 -3.88
CA PHE A 294 -18.29 -12.33 -4.65
C PHE A 294 -18.05 -12.07 -6.14
N GLU A 295 -18.72 -11.07 -6.72
CA GLU A 295 -18.55 -10.67 -8.12
C GLU A 295 -17.09 -10.27 -8.42
N VAL A 296 -16.48 -9.46 -7.56
CA VAL A 296 -15.09 -9.01 -7.76
C VAL A 296 -14.04 -10.03 -7.37
N LEU A 297 -14.32 -10.93 -6.42
CA LEU A 297 -13.37 -11.94 -5.98
C LEU A 297 -13.03 -12.91 -7.13
N GLU A 298 -14.05 -13.45 -7.81
CA GLU A 298 -13.85 -14.36 -8.94
C GLU A 298 -13.15 -13.65 -10.11
N ALA A 299 -13.58 -12.42 -10.42
CA ALA A 299 -12.99 -11.63 -11.49
C ALA A 299 -11.53 -11.24 -11.19
N GLY A 300 -11.21 -10.95 -9.93
CA GLY A 300 -9.87 -10.58 -9.48
C GLY A 300 -8.81 -11.65 -9.78
N GLY A 301 -9.15 -12.93 -9.61
CA GLY A 301 -8.25 -14.03 -9.97
C GLY A 301 -7.96 -14.10 -11.48
N LYS A 302 -8.98 -13.82 -12.32
CA LYS A 302 -8.83 -13.76 -13.78
C LYS A 302 -7.99 -12.56 -14.21
N ALA A 303 -8.24 -11.39 -13.61
CA ALA A 303 -7.49 -10.16 -13.86
C ALA A 303 -6.01 -10.32 -13.47
N LEU A 304 -5.71 -10.94 -12.31
CA LEU A 304 -4.35 -11.22 -11.88
C LEU A 304 -3.59 -12.05 -12.91
N LYS A 305 -4.22 -13.13 -13.40
CA LYS A 305 -3.62 -14.00 -14.41
C LYS A 305 -3.37 -13.25 -15.72
N MET A 306 -4.35 -12.48 -16.19
CA MET A 306 -4.23 -11.69 -17.41
C MET A 306 -3.11 -10.65 -17.29
N ALA A 307 -3.04 -9.91 -16.18
CA ALA A 307 -2.01 -8.91 -15.92
C ALA A 307 -0.61 -9.54 -15.93
N GLN A 308 -0.44 -10.69 -15.28
CA GLN A 308 0.83 -11.43 -15.27
C GLN A 308 1.23 -11.92 -16.67
N GLU A 309 0.31 -12.50 -17.43
CA GLU A 309 0.57 -13.02 -18.78
C GLU A 309 0.99 -11.92 -19.77
N HIS A 310 0.48 -10.71 -19.59
CA HIS A 310 0.82 -9.55 -20.42
C HIS A 310 2.03 -8.76 -19.92
N GLY A 311 2.57 -9.08 -18.73
CA GLY A 311 3.71 -8.36 -18.15
C GLY A 311 3.35 -6.99 -17.57
N VAL A 312 2.11 -6.81 -17.09
CA VAL A 312 1.70 -5.60 -16.36
C VAL A 312 2.45 -5.54 -15.03
N LYS A 313 3.08 -4.40 -14.75
CA LYS A 313 3.75 -4.18 -13.45
C LYS A 313 2.71 -4.12 -12.34
N MET A 314 2.86 -5.02 -11.36
CA MET A 314 1.96 -5.10 -10.21
C MET A 314 2.64 -4.67 -8.92
N LEU A 315 1.86 -4.01 -8.06
CA LEU A 315 2.21 -3.67 -6.69
C LEU A 315 1.53 -4.63 -5.71
N TYR A 316 2.11 -4.76 -4.53
CA TYR A 316 1.48 -5.42 -3.39
C TYR A 316 0.47 -4.48 -2.73
N GLY A 317 -0.76 -4.93 -2.50
CA GLY A 317 -1.81 -4.16 -1.83
C GLY A 317 -2.74 -5.06 -1.05
N SER A 318 -3.14 -4.67 0.17
CA SER A 318 -4.04 -5.48 1.01
C SER A 318 -5.48 -4.96 1.08
N ASP A 319 -5.66 -3.66 1.33
CA ASP A 319 -6.96 -2.96 1.46
C ASP A 319 -7.91 -3.55 2.52
N LEU A 320 -7.36 -4.11 3.59
CA LEU A 320 -8.14 -4.77 4.64
C LEU A 320 -8.74 -3.79 5.65
N LEU A 321 -9.91 -4.15 6.20
CA LEU A 321 -10.72 -3.25 7.04
C LEU A 321 -10.95 -3.82 8.44
N GLY A 322 -10.86 -2.98 9.46
CA GLY A 322 -11.10 -3.35 10.86
C GLY A 322 -10.25 -4.55 11.28
N ARG A 323 -10.89 -5.53 11.95
CA ARG A 323 -10.20 -6.74 12.44
C ARG A 323 -9.56 -7.59 11.32
N MET A 324 -10.05 -7.50 10.09
CA MET A 324 -9.53 -8.29 8.95
C MET A 324 -8.11 -7.89 8.57
N GLN A 325 -7.59 -6.74 9.05
CA GLN A 325 -6.22 -6.31 8.80
C GLN A 325 -5.15 -7.31 9.29
N VAL A 326 -5.50 -8.25 10.17
CA VAL A 326 -4.62 -9.38 10.53
C VAL A 326 -4.22 -10.25 9.34
N HIS A 327 -5.03 -10.25 8.27
CA HIS A 327 -4.79 -11.02 7.04
C HIS A 327 -3.87 -10.32 6.03
N GLN A 328 -3.18 -9.24 6.40
CA GLN A 328 -2.38 -8.42 5.48
C GLN A 328 -1.45 -9.25 4.60
N LEU A 329 -0.72 -10.21 5.19
CA LEU A 329 0.24 -11.04 4.47
C LEU A 329 -0.39 -12.10 3.55
N ASN A 330 -1.70 -12.35 3.67
CA ASN A 330 -2.42 -13.36 2.88
C ASN A 330 -2.40 -13.06 1.38
N GLU A 331 -2.16 -11.81 0.98
CA GLU A 331 -2.00 -11.43 -0.43
C GLU A 331 -0.87 -12.22 -1.12
N PHE A 332 0.24 -12.52 -0.42
CA PHE A 332 1.30 -13.38 -0.96
C PHE A 332 0.77 -14.79 -1.24
N HIS A 333 0.00 -15.35 -0.30
CA HIS A 333 -0.56 -16.69 -0.44
C HIS A 333 -1.56 -16.77 -1.61
N LEU A 334 -2.43 -15.77 -1.75
CA LEU A 334 -3.45 -15.73 -2.80
C LEU A 334 -2.86 -15.60 -4.21
N ARG A 335 -1.69 -14.95 -4.34
CA ARG A 335 -1.07 -14.70 -5.65
C ARG A 335 0.00 -15.72 -6.05
N LYS A 336 0.53 -16.52 -5.10
CA LYS A 336 1.72 -17.37 -5.32
C LYS A 336 1.62 -18.36 -6.48
N ASP A 337 0.41 -18.81 -6.80
CA ASP A 337 0.18 -19.82 -7.85
C ASP A 337 0.08 -19.20 -9.25
N VAL A 338 0.02 -17.86 -9.33
CA VAL A 338 -0.10 -17.10 -10.59
C VAL A 338 1.11 -16.21 -10.82
N VAL A 339 1.58 -15.53 -9.78
CA VAL A 339 2.70 -14.58 -9.85
C VAL A 339 3.95 -15.22 -9.27
N PRO A 340 5.07 -15.28 -10.02
CA PRO A 340 6.34 -15.79 -9.51
C PRO A 340 6.82 -15.05 -8.26
N ALA A 341 7.57 -15.74 -7.40
CA ALA A 341 8.02 -15.20 -6.11
C ALA A 341 8.88 -13.93 -6.25
N ASP A 342 9.73 -13.84 -7.26
CA ASP A 342 10.56 -12.67 -7.51
C ASP A 342 9.72 -11.45 -7.93
N GLU A 343 8.70 -11.62 -8.77
CA GLU A 343 7.74 -10.57 -9.11
C GLU A 343 6.89 -10.14 -7.92
N LEU A 344 6.47 -11.08 -7.05
CA LEU A 344 5.78 -10.73 -5.79
C LEU A 344 6.67 -9.91 -4.86
N ILE A 345 7.94 -10.27 -4.74
CA ILE A 345 8.92 -9.52 -3.94
C ILE A 345 9.11 -8.13 -4.56
N ARG A 346 9.30 -7.99 -5.88
CA ARG A 346 9.40 -6.68 -6.55
C ARG A 346 8.17 -5.82 -6.27
N GLY A 347 6.97 -6.39 -6.41
CA GLY A 347 5.70 -5.71 -6.12
C GLY A 347 5.58 -5.19 -4.69
N ALA A 348 6.16 -5.89 -3.71
CA ALA A 348 6.20 -5.49 -2.30
C ALA A 348 7.47 -4.72 -1.91
N THR A 349 8.32 -4.35 -2.87
CA THR A 349 9.60 -3.66 -2.60
C THR A 349 9.93 -2.64 -3.70
N SER A 350 10.77 -2.99 -4.68
CA SER A 350 11.35 -2.07 -5.68
C SER A 350 10.33 -1.48 -6.64
N HIS A 351 9.30 -2.22 -7.06
CA HIS A 351 8.24 -1.66 -7.90
C HIS A 351 7.45 -0.56 -7.19
N ALA A 352 7.26 -0.68 -5.87
CA ALA A 352 6.61 0.38 -5.10
C ALA A 352 7.47 1.66 -5.07
N ALA A 353 8.77 1.53 -4.86
CA ALA A 353 9.70 2.66 -4.95
C ALA A 353 9.69 3.31 -6.34
N ASP A 354 9.68 2.50 -7.40
CA ASP A 354 9.58 2.97 -8.79
C ASP A 354 8.27 3.73 -9.04
N ALA A 355 7.13 3.16 -8.63
CA ALA A 355 5.81 3.74 -8.85
C ALA A 355 5.62 5.10 -8.16
N TYR A 356 6.32 5.35 -7.06
CA TYR A 356 6.19 6.57 -6.25
C TYR A 356 7.31 7.59 -6.49
N GLY A 357 8.22 7.32 -7.43
CA GLY A 357 9.37 8.20 -7.69
C GLY A 357 10.39 8.23 -6.54
N CYS A 358 10.48 7.14 -5.75
CA CYS A 358 11.39 6.98 -4.61
C CYS A 358 12.52 5.98 -4.88
N VAL A 359 12.89 5.81 -6.16
CA VAL A 359 13.96 4.88 -6.59
C VAL A 359 15.23 5.12 -5.78
N GLY A 360 15.78 4.05 -5.22
CA GLY A 360 17.00 4.08 -4.41
C GLY A 360 16.82 4.62 -2.98
N ASP A 361 15.62 5.02 -2.55
CA ASP A 361 15.36 5.40 -1.15
C ASP A 361 14.90 4.21 -0.29
N PHE A 362 14.04 3.33 -0.81
CA PHE A 362 13.62 2.09 -0.14
C PHE A 362 13.34 0.96 -1.15
N GLY A 363 13.03 -0.25 -0.64
CA GLY A 363 12.68 -1.41 -1.46
C GLY A 363 13.88 -2.16 -2.06
N GLU A 364 15.11 -1.73 -1.75
CA GLU A 364 16.36 -2.33 -2.21
C GLU A 364 17.43 -2.25 -1.10
N ILE A 365 18.34 -3.22 -1.05
CA ILE A 365 19.52 -3.18 -0.17
C ILE A 365 20.71 -2.71 -1.00
N ILE A 366 20.82 -1.39 -1.16
CA ILE A 366 21.91 -0.73 -1.91
C ILE A 366 22.44 0.48 -1.14
N PRO A 367 23.71 0.89 -1.36
CA PRO A 367 24.25 2.11 -0.74
C PRO A 367 23.36 3.33 -1.00
N GLY A 368 23.11 4.11 0.06
CA GLY A 368 22.26 5.30 0.03
C GLY A 368 20.79 5.03 0.40
N ALA A 369 20.28 3.82 0.17
CA ALA A 369 18.90 3.46 0.55
C ALA A 369 18.73 3.47 2.08
N ARG A 370 17.49 3.57 2.56
CA ARG A 370 17.19 3.51 4.00
C ARG A 370 17.53 2.16 4.57
N GLY A 371 17.95 2.15 5.83
CA GLY A 371 18.18 0.94 6.63
C GLY A 371 16.87 0.28 7.05
N ASP A 372 15.99 0.02 6.09
CA ASP A 372 14.70 -0.64 6.25
C ASP A 372 14.87 -2.09 5.76
N VAL A 373 15.12 -3.01 6.69
CA VAL A 373 15.45 -4.41 6.38
C VAL A 373 14.72 -5.38 7.30
N ILE A 374 14.45 -6.58 6.77
CA ILE A 374 13.92 -7.72 7.53
C ILE A 374 14.82 -8.93 7.34
N LEU A 375 14.95 -9.76 8.38
CA LEU A 375 15.71 -11.01 8.34
C LEU A 375 14.78 -12.21 8.51
N LEU A 376 14.79 -13.10 7.53
CA LEU A 376 13.96 -14.29 7.43
C LEU A 376 14.79 -15.57 7.62
N LYS A 377 14.21 -16.59 8.27
CA LYS A 377 14.87 -17.89 8.42
C LYS A 377 15.13 -18.55 7.07
N ASP A 378 14.10 -18.59 6.23
CA ASP A 378 14.08 -19.32 4.95
C ASP A 378 14.00 -18.37 3.74
N ASN A 379 14.28 -18.90 2.54
CA ASN A 379 14.43 -18.12 1.31
C ASN A 379 13.05 -17.78 0.69
N PRO A 380 12.64 -16.50 0.65
CA PRO A 380 11.35 -16.11 0.06
C PRO A 380 11.30 -16.25 -1.47
N LEU A 381 12.45 -16.36 -2.15
CA LEU A 381 12.51 -16.62 -3.60
C LEU A 381 12.23 -18.09 -3.95
N GLU A 382 12.41 -19.01 -3.00
CA GLU A 382 12.11 -20.43 -3.18
C GLU A 382 10.68 -20.77 -2.72
N ASP A 383 10.24 -20.18 -1.60
CA ASP A 383 8.88 -20.28 -1.10
C ASP A 383 8.41 -18.93 -0.55
N ILE A 384 7.55 -18.24 -1.30
CA ILE A 384 7.02 -16.94 -0.88
C ILE A 384 6.14 -17.02 0.38
N THR A 385 5.64 -18.22 0.74
CA THR A 385 4.77 -18.39 1.91
C THR A 385 5.51 -18.23 3.24
N VAL A 386 6.84 -18.17 3.23
CA VAL A 386 7.62 -17.82 4.43
C VAL A 386 7.26 -16.42 4.94
N LEU A 387 6.91 -15.49 4.02
CA LEU A 387 6.47 -14.15 4.38
C LEU A 387 5.11 -14.15 5.08
N THR A 388 4.30 -15.20 4.95
CA THR A 388 2.96 -15.26 5.57
C THR A 388 2.97 -15.81 6.99
N LYS A 389 4.14 -16.12 7.54
CA LYS A 389 4.32 -16.72 8.88
C LYS A 389 5.30 -15.90 9.72
N PRO A 390 5.02 -14.61 9.98
CA PRO A 390 5.99 -13.68 10.57
C PRO A 390 6.47 -14.08 11.97
N ASP A 391 5.64 -14.78 12.75
CA ASP A 391 6.03 -15.25 14.09
C ASP A 391 7.05 -16.40 14.05
N GLU A 392 7.01 -17.20 12.99
CA GLU A 392 7.94 -18.30 12.77
C GLU A 392 9.18 -17.86 11.99
N GLN A 393 9.01 -16.96 11.03
CA GLN A 393 10.00 -16.69 9.98
C GLN A 393 10.78 -15.38 10.16
N LEU A 394 10.13 -14.30 10.64
CA LEU A 394 10.81 -13.00 10.82
C LEU A 394 11.57 -12.97 12.14
N MET A 395 12.90 -12.96 12.07
CA MET A 395 13.79 -12.88 13.24
C MET A 395 14.14 -11.45 13.61
N LEU A 396 14.23 -10.57 12.61
CA LEU A 396 14.57 -9.17 12.81
C LEU A 396 13.76 -8.28 11.88
N ILE A 397 13.33 -7.14 12.42
CA ILE A 397 12.67 -6.07 11.68
C ILE A 397 13.36 -4.76 12.06
N MET A 398 13.91 -4.08 11.07
CA MET A 398 14.59 -2.81 11.24
C MET A 398 13.99 -1.76 10.30
N LYS A 399 13.72 -0.58 10.85
CA LYS A 399 13.24 0.59 10.09
C LYS A 399 14.11 1.78 10.46
N GLY A 400 14.72 2.42 9.48
CA GLY A 400 15.59 3.58 9.64
C GLY A 400 16.82 3.28 10.50
N GLY A 401 17.35 2.05 10.43
CA GLY A 401 18.47 1.62 11.27
C GLY A 401 18.11 1.34 12.74
N VAL A 402 16.84 1.39 13.11
CA VAL A 402 16.34 1.05 14.46
C VAL A 402 15.69 -0.33 14.42
N ALA A 403 16.13 -1.25 15.27
CA ALA A 403 15.52 -2.57 15.40
C ALA A 403 14.24 -2.50 16.22
N TYR A 404 13.11 -2.92 15.64
CA TYR A 404 11.80 -3.01 16.30
C TYR A 404 11.47 -4.45 16.72
N LYS A 405 12.06 -5.44 16.05
CA LYS A 405 12.06 -6.85 16.45
C LYS A 405 13.49 -7.37 16.28
N ASN A 406 13.99 -8.11 17.26
CA ASN A 406 15.27 -8.81 17.17
C ASN A 406 15.24 -10.04 18.10
N THR A 407 15.29 -11.24 17.52
CA THR A 407 15.25 -12.52 18.26
C THR A 407 16.51 -13.37 18.05
N LEU A 408 17.63 -12.75 17.64
CA LEU A 408 18.87 -13.45 17.22
C LEU A 408 19.84 -13.81 18.35
#